data_AF-A0A2D4UN67-F1
#
_entry.id   AF-A0A2D4UN67-F1
#
_cell.length_a   1.000
_cell.length_b   1.000
_cell.length_c   1.000
_cell.angle_alpha   90.00
_cell.angle_beta   90.00
_cell.angle_gamma   90.00
#
_symmetry.space_group_name_H-M   'P 1'
#
loop_
_entity.id
_entity.type
_entity.pdbx_description
1 polymer ?
#
loop_
_entity_poly.entity_id
_entity_poly.type
_entity_poly.pdbx_seq_one_letter_code
_entity_poly.pdbx_strand_id
1 'polypeptide(L)'
;LLPYIFKAIEAVAGRESADLIDEALVNFGMPMGPIELADQIGLDVCLDAGIVLGIAPATKTLLDEKVKAGTIGRKSGSGFYEWDGNQAIRARQSQDPSVMAAIAENMLAPMIEECQQAVDEQVVDSADNADAGMIFGIGFPSFRGGPLNWAGEQ
;
A
#
# COMPACT_ATOMS: atom_id res chain seq x y z
N LEU A 1 2.04 5.34 5.67
CA LEU A 1 1.70 5.16 4.23
C LEU A 1 2.74 4.34 3.48
N LEU A 2 4.01 4.75 3.47
CA LEU A 2 5.02 4.10 2.63
C LEU A 2 5.30 2.63 2.96
N PRO A 3 5.32 2.17 4.23
CA PRO A 3 5.46 0.74 4.53
C PRO A 3 4.41 -0.14 3.83
N TYR A 4 3.16 0.33 3.75
CA TYR A 4 2.07 -0.33 3.04
C TYR A 4 2.30 -0.43 1.53
N ILE A 5 2.73 0.67 0.90
CA ILE A 5 3.03 0.69 -0.53
C ILE A 5 4.24 -0.19 -0.85
N PHE A 6 5.32 -0.06 -0.09
CA PHE A 6 6.57 -0.78 -0.36
C PHE A 6 6.45 -2.27 -0.11
N LYS A 7 5.67 -2.70 0.90
CA LYS A 7 5.35 -4.12 1.11
C LYS A 7 4.64 -4.73 -0.09
N ALA A 8 3.66 -4.02 -0.65
CA ALA A 8 2.94 -4.49 -1.82
C ALA A 8 3.84 -4.54 -3.07
N ILE A 9 4.65 -3.51 -3.30
CA ILE A 9 5.58 -3.50 -4.44
C ILE A 9 6.63 -4.61 -4.31
N GLU A 10 7.10 -4.89 -3.09
CA GLU A 10 8.01 -6.00 -2.82
C GLU A 10 7.36 -7.35 -3.15
N ALA A 11 6.10 -7.55 -2.76
CA ALA A 11 5.32 -8.74 -3.14
C ALA A 11 5.20 -8.89 -4.67
N VAL A 12 4.91 -7.79 -5.37
CA VAL A 12 4.86 -7.77 -6.84
C VAL A 12 6.24 -8.07 -7.47
N ALA A 13 7.33 -7.56 -6.89
CA ALA A 13 8.69 -7.94 -7.29
C ALA A 13 8.96 -9.45 -7.07
N GLY A 14 8.34 -10.03 -6.04
CA GLY A 14 8.27 -11.47 -5.77
C GLY A 14 7.35 -12.26 -6.70
N ARG A 15 6.75 -11.62 -7.73
CA ARG A 15 5.80 -12.18 -8.70
C ARG A 15 4.40 -12.46 -8.15
N GLU A 16 4.02 -11.85 -7.02
CA GLU A 16 2.63 -11.83 -6.60
C GLU A 16 1.78 -10.96 -7.54
N SER A 17 0.49 -11.30 -7.65
CA SER A 17 -0.43 -10.56 -8.51
C SER A 17 -0.74 -9.20 -7.88
N ALA A 18 -0.33 -8.13 -8.55
CA ALA A 18 -0.66 -6.75 -8.16
C ALA A 18 -2.17 -6.57 -7.98
N ASP A 19 -2.94 -7.14 -8.91
CA ASP A 19 -4.39 -7.00 -8.90
C ASP A 19 -5.01 -7.73 -7.69
N LEU A 20 -4.51 -8.93 -7.39
CA LEU A 20 -4.99 -9.70 -6.25
C LEU A 20 -4.74 -9.01 -4.91
N ILE A 21 -3.56 -8.40 -4.77
CA ILE A 21 -3.20 -7.62 -3.59
C ILE A 21 -4.17 -6.46 -3.43
N ASP A 22 -4.32 -5.64 -4.46
CA ASP A 22 -5.20 -4.48 -4.39
C ASP A 22 -6.65 -4.85 -4.11
N GLU A 23 -7.19 -5.91 -4.74
CA GLU A 23 -8.55 -6.39 -4.47
C GLU A 23 -8.70 -6.90 -3.04
N ALA A 24 -7.69 -7.57 -2.48
CA ALA A 24 -7.70 -7.98 -1.08
C ALA A 24 -7.82 -6.77 -0.13
N LEU A 25 -7.09 -5.68 -0.43
CA LEU A 25 -7.12 -4.47 0.40
C LEU A 25 -8.42 -3.66 0.21
N VAL A 26 -8.97 -3.63 -1.00
CA VAL A 26 -10.30 -3.04 -1.24
C VAL A 26 -11.37 -3.84 -0.51
N ASN A 27 -11.33 -5.18 -0.57
CA ASN A 27 -12.24 -6.06 0.17
C ASN A 27 -12.11 -5.91 1.69
N PHE A 28 -10.90 -5.65 2.18
CA PHE A 28 -10.66 -5.32 3.59
C PHE A 28 -11.39 -4.03 4.01
N GLY A 29 -11.54 -3.09 3.07
CA GLY A 29 -12.26 -1.82 3.24
C GLY A 29 -11.45 -0.59 2.84
N MET A 30 -10.21 -0.75 2.37
CA MET A 30 -9.40 0.38 1.93
C MET A 30 -10.06 1.06 0.71
N PRO A 31 -10.00 2.39 0.59
CA PRO A 31 -10.57 3.10 -0.55
C PRO A 31 -9.86 2.76 -1.88
N MET A 32 -8.60 2.35 -1.80
CA MET A 32 -7.75 2.01 -2.94
C MET A 32 -6.66 1.03 -2.51
N GLY A 33 -6.36 0.07 -3.38
CA GLY A 33 -5.25 -0.87 -3.19
C GLY A 33 -3.87 -0.18 -3.23
N PRO A 34 -2.84 -0.75 -2.59
CA PRO A 34 -1.53 -0.11 -2.48
C PRO A 34 -0.81 0.09 -3.82
N ILE A 35 -1.01 -0.81 -4.79
CA ILE A 35 -0.34 -0.74 -6.09
C ILE A 35 -0.99 0.33 -6.97
N GLU A 36 -2.33 0.36 -7.02
CA GLU A 36 -3.07 1.42 -7.70
C GLU A 36 -2.76 2.79 -7.10
N LEU A 37 -2.65 2.88 -5.77
CA LEU A 37 -2.24 4.09 -5.07
C LEU A 37 -0.81 4.52 -5.43
N ALA A 38 0.12 3.58 -5.56
CA ALA A 38 1.50 3.89 -5.99
C ALA A 38 1.53 4.48 -7.41
N ASP A 39 0.79 3.90 -8.35
CA ASP A 39 0.63 4.43 -9.71
C ASP A 39 -0.04 5.83 -9.72
N GLN A 40 -0.99 6.06 -8.81
CA GLN A 40 -1.67 7.34 -8.65
C GLN A 40 -0.73 8.45 -8.13
N ILE A 41 0.16 8.12 -7.19
CA ILE A 41 1.20 9.01 -6.65
C ILE A 41 2.29 9.28 -7.69
N GLY A 42 2.73 8.23 -8.38
CA GLY A 42 3.85 8.24 -9.32
C GLY A 42 5.02 7.40 -8.82
N LEU A 43 5.47 6.47 -9.66
CA LEU A 43 6.49 5.48 -9.27
C LEU A 43 7.89 6.08 -9.10
N ASP A 44 8.16 7.18 -9.80
CA ASP A 44 9.35 8.02 -9.60
C ASP A 44 9.35 8.66 -8.20
N VAL A 45 8.22 9.18 -7.75
CA VAL A 45 8.07 9.74 -6.39
C VAL A 45 8.22 8.64 -5.34
N CYS A 46 7.66 7.45 -5.57
CA CYS A 46 7.86 6.30 -4.70
C CYS A 46 9.34 5.88 -4.60
N LEU A 47 10.05 5.89 -5.73
CA LEU A 47 11.49 5.58 -5.78
C LEU A 47 12.30 6.61 -4.99
N ASP A 48 12.06 7.91 -5.22
CA ASP A 48 12.77 8.99 -4.53
C ASP A 48 12.56 8.92 -3.00
N ALA A 49 11.31 8.74 -2.56
CA ALA A 49 11.00 8.54 -1.14
C ALA A 49 11.69 7.29 -0.57
N GLY A 50 11.72 6.21 -1.34
CA GLY A 50 12.33 4.96 -0.93
C GLY A 50 13.85 5.01 -0.82
N ILE A 51 14.53 5.81 -1.65
CA ILE A 51 15.98 6.04 -1.53
C ILE A 51 16.33 6.72 -0.20
N VAL A 52 15.47 7.62 0.28
CA VAL A 52 15.68 8.37 1.52
C VAL A 52 15.36 7.52 2.75
N LEU A 53 14.21 6.83 2.73
CA LEU A 53 13.67 6.13 3.90
C LEU A 53 14.15 4.68 4.02
N GLY A 54 14.73 4.14 2.94
CA GLY A 54 15.09 2.74 2.84
C GLY A 54 13.98 1.91 2.21
N ILE A 55 14.34 1.13 1.19
CA ILE A 55 13.46 0.16 0.52
C ILE A 55 14.24 -1.11 0.20
N ALA A 56 13.52 -2.22 0.08
CA ALA A 56 14.09 -3.49 -0.32
C ALA A 56 14.79 -3.37 -1.70
N PRO A 57 15.95 -4.03 -1.91
CA PRO A 57 16.67 -3.98 -3.18
C PRO A 57 15.83 -4.41 -4.40
N ALA A 58 14.94 -5.40 -4.21
CA ALA A 58 14.02 -5.86 -5.26
C ALA A 58 13.02 -4.77 -5.66
N THR A 59 12.39 -4.13 -4.66
CA THR A 59 11.48 -2.98 -4.84
C THR A 59 12.18 -1.82 -5.55
N LYS A 60 13.40 -1.48 -5.12
CA LYS A 60 14.21 -0.43 -5.75
C LYS A 60 14.48 -0.73 -7.22
N THR A 61 14.89 -1.96 -7.52
CA THR A 61 15.21 -2.38 -8.90
C THR A 61 13.98 -2.30 -9.78
N LEU A 62 12.84 -2.81 -9.31
CA LEU A 62 11.58 -2.78 -10.06
C LEU A 62 11.11 -1.35 -10.34
N LEU A 63 11.20 -0.46 -9.36
CA LEU A 63 10.82 0.95 -9.55
C LEU A 63 11.78 1.67 -10.51
N ASP A 64 13.08 1.46 -10.38
CA ASP A 64 14.09 2.04 -11.28
C ASP A 64 13.90 1.58 -12.73
N GLU A 65 13.58 0.31 -12.96
CA GLU A 65 13.25 -0.21 -14.30
C GLU A 65 12.01 0.46 -14.89
N LYS A 66 10.94 0.62 -14.10
CA LYS A 66 9.72 1.30 -14.54
C LYS A 66 9.97 2.79 -14.84
N VAL A 67 10.73 3.47 -13.99
CA VAL A 67 11.12 4.88 -14.21
C VAL A 67 11.93 5.03 -15.50
N LYS A 68 12.91 4.16 -15.74
CA LYS A 68 13.71 4.16 -16.98
C LYS A 68 12.87 3.87 -18.22
N ALA A 69 11.85 3.02 -18.09
CA ALA A 69 10.90 2.71 -19.16
C ALA A 69 9.87 3.83 -19.40
N GLY A 70 9.80 4.84 -18.51
CA GLY A 70 8.79 5.90 -18.57
C GLY A 70 7.38 5.46 -18.16
N THR A 71 7.23 4.27 -17.57
CA THR A 71 5.97 3.73 -17.08
C THR A 71 5.80 4.07 -15.59
N ILE A 72 5.60 5.35 -15.32
CA ILE A 72 5.63 5.95 -13.97
C ILE A 72 4.25 6.13 -13.33
N GLY A 73 3.25 5.36 -13.77
CA GLY A 73 1.90 5.34 -13.22
C GLY A 73 0.90 6.17 -14.03
N ARG A 74 -0.15 6.66 -13.37
CA ARG A 74 -1.27 7.35 -14.03
C ARG A 74 -0.83 8.51 -14.90
N LYS A 75 0.13 9.32 -14.44
CA LYS A 75 0.58 10.53 -15.15
C LYS A 75 1.25 10.25 -16.51
N SER A 76 1.79 9.04 -16.71
CA SER A 76 2.34 8.60 -18.00
C SER A 76 1.36 7.74 -18.81
N GLY A 77 0.17 7.45 -18.28
CA GLY A 77 -0.81 6.54 -18.88
C GLY A 77 -0.56 5.06 -18.57
N SER A 78 0.58 4.71 -17.97
CA SER A 78 0.91 3.33 -17.58
C SER A 78 1.94 3.25 -16.46
N GLY A 79 1.83 2.21 -15.63
CA GLY A 79 2.72 1.90 -14.50
C GLY A 79 2.70 0.41 -14.15
N PHE A 80 2.13 0.06 -13.00
CA PHE A 80 1.70 -1.31 -12.71
C PHE A 80 0.43 -1.69 -13.47
N TYR A 81 -0.44 -0.71 -13.71
CA TYR A 81 -1.61 -0.85 -14.57
C TYR A 81 -1.51 0.07 -15.78
N GLU A 82 -2.32 -0.22 -16.80
CA GLU A 82 -2.64 0.76 -17.84
C GLU A 82 -3.74 1.70 -17.33
N TRP A 83 -3.76 2.95 -17.77
CA TRP A 83 -4.66 3.98 -17.25
C TRP A 83 -5.48 4.64 -18.36
N ASP A 84 -6.80 4.73 -18.13
CA ASP A 84 -7.72 5.57 -18.90
C ASP A 84 -8.15 6.77 -18.04
N GLY A 85 -7.44 7.89 -18.21
CA GLY A 85 -7.63 9.08 -17.39
C GLY A 85 -7.36 8.83 -15.91
N ASN A 86 -8.42 8.71 -15.10
CA ASN A 86 -8.34 8.44 -13.66
C ASN A 86 -8.67 6.99 -13.29
N GLN A 87 -8.87 6.11 -14.27
CA GLN A 87 -9.27 4.73 -14.03
C GLN A 87 -8.15 3.77 -14.41
N ALA A 88 -7.74 2.93 -13.47
CA ALA A 88 -6.85 1.80 -13.75
C ALA A 88 -7.61 0.72 -14.55
N ILE A 89 -7.01 0.26 -15.65
CA ILE A 89 -7.52 -0.82 -16.48
C ILE A 89 -6.94 -2.13 -15.94
N ARG A 90 -7.79 -2.92 -15.27
CA ARG A 90 -7.38 -4.15 -14.60
C ARG A 90 -8.54 -5.13 -14.51
N ALA A 91 -8.23 -6.42 -14.68
CA ALA A 91 -9.19 -7.50 -14.58
C ALA A 91 -9.33 -7.90 -13.11
N ARG A 92 -10.21 -7.21 -12.38
CA ARG A 92 -10.44 -7.40 -10.93
C ARG A 92 -10.56 -8.89 -10.58
N GLN A 93 -9.56 -9.41 -9.89
CA GLN A 93 -9.47 -10.78 -9.44
C GLN A 93 -10.24 -10.95 -8.15
N SER A 94 -10.87 -12.11 -8.02
CA SER A 94 -11.57 -12.52 -6.81
C SER A 94 -11.05 -13.88 -6.41
N GLN A 95 -10.97 -14.10 -5.11
CA GLN A 95 -10.59 -15.37 -4.49
C GLN A 95 -11.46 -15.61 -3.26
N ASP A 96 -11.26 -16.76 -2.64
CA ASP A 96 -11.91 -17.09 -1.37
C ASP A 96 -11.71 -15.96 -0.33
N PRO A 97 -12.77 -15.57 0.41
CA PRO A 97 -12.68 -14.50 1.41
C PRO A 97 -11.57 -14.71 2.46
N SER A 98 -11.28 -15.95 2.85
CA SER A 98 -10.21 -16.25 3.82
C SER A 98 -8.82 -15.97 3.25
N VAL A 99 -8.62 -16.23 1.96
CA VAL A 99 -7.38 -15.90 1.25
C VAL A 99 -7.23 -14.38 1.13
N MET A 100 -8.31 -13.66 0.81
CA MET A 100 -8.30 -12.20 0.74
C MET A 100 -7.98 -11.57 2.10
N ALA A 101 -8.58 -12.08 3.18
CA ALA A 101 -8.27 -11.62 4.53
C ALA A 101 -6.78 -11.83 4.88
N ALA A 102 -6.23 -13.01 4.59
CA ALA A 102 -4.82 -13.33 4.85
C ALA A 102 -3.85 -12.44 4.06
N ILE A 103 -4.16 -12.13 2.79
CA ILE A 103 -3.36 -11.19 2.01
C ILE A 103 -3.43 -9.79 2.63
N ALA A 104 -4.63 -9.31 2.97
CA ALA A 104 -4.78 -7.98 3.57
C ALA A 104 -4.01 -7.85 4.90
N GLU A 105 -4.09 -8.84 5.78
CA GLU A 105 -3.35 -8.86 7.04
C GLU A 105 -1.84 -8.78 6.83
N ASN A 106 -1.30 -9.63 5.95
CA ASN A 106 0.14 -9.62 5.62
C ASN A 106 0.60 -8.29 4.98
N MET A 107 -0.25 -7.66 4.17
CA MET A 107 0.08 -6.39 3.51
C MET A 107 -0.02 -5.18 4.46
N LEU A 108 -0.90 -5.25 5.47
CA LEU A 108 -1.08 -4.17 6.45
C LEU A 108 -0.07 -4.25 7.60
N ALA A 109 0.51 -5.42 7.88
CA ALA A 109 1.40 -5.63 9.01
C ALA A 109 2.52 -4.56 9.13
N PRO A 110 3.27 -4.19 8.07
CA PRO A 110 4.31 -3.17 8.19
C PRO A 110 3.77 -1.77 8.49
N MET A 111 2.55 -1.45 8.05
CA MET A 111 1.92 -0.18 8.39
C MET A 111 1.56 -0.15 9.88
N ILE A 112 1.05 -1.25 10.41
CA ILE A 112 0.65 -1.38 11.81
C ILE A 112 1.87 -1.31 12.73
N GLU A 113 2.94 -2.03 12.38
CA GLU A 113 4.20 -1.99 13.10
C GLU A 113 4.77 -0.57 13.16
N GLU A 114 4.79 0.15 12.03
CA GLU A 114 5.23 1.54 11.98
C GLU A 114 4.35 2.47 12.84
N CYS A 115 3.03 2.25 12.86
CA CYS A 115 2.13 3.03 13.72
C CYS A 115 2.43 2.78 15.20
N GLN A 116 2.71 1.53 15.58
CA GLN A 116 3.05 1.20 16.96
C GLN A 116 4.39 1.82 17.35
N GLN A 117 5.40 1.70 16.47
CA GLN A 117 6.71 2.29 16.68
C GLN A 117 6.63 3.82 16.83
N ALA A 118 5.81 4.50 16.02
CA ALA A 118 5.62 5.94 16.14
C ALA A 118 5.02 6.36 17.51
N VAL A 119 4.17 5.52 18.11
CA VAL A 119 3.66 5.74 19.47
C VAL A 119 4.75 5.45 20.51
N ASP A 120 5.48 4.35 20.37
CA ASP A 120 6.54 3.95 21.31
C ASP A 120 7.69 4.97 21.35
N GLU A 121 8.05 5.54 20.19
CA GLU A 121 9.06 6.59 20.04
C GLU A 121 8.54 7.99 20.39
N GLN A 122 7.28 8.11 20.80
CA GLN A 122 6.61 9.37 21.14
C GLN A 122 6.60 10.39 19.99
N VAL A 123 6.62 9.90 18.74
CA VAL A 123 6.34 10.71 17.54
C VAL A 123 4.85 11.09 17.50
N VAL A 124 3.99 10.20 18.02
CA VAL A 124 2.55 10.43 18.21
C VAL A 124 2.18 10.21 19.67
N ASP A 125 1.35 11.08 20.23
CA ASP A 125 1.05 11.10 21.67
C ASP A 125 0.30 9.86 22.21
N SER A 126 -0.45 9.16 21.35
CA SER A 126 -1.26 8.00 21.74
C SER A 126 -1.65 7.12 20.55
N ALA A 127 -2.04 5.87 20.85
CA ALA A 127 -2.59 4.95 19.85
C ALA A 127 -3.86 5.50 19.18
N ASP A 128 -4.78 6.09 19.95
CA ASP A 128 -6.00 6.73 19.42
C ASP A 128 -5.68 7.84 18.41
N ASN A 129 -4.65 8.64 18.67
CA ASN A 129 -4.21 9.70 17.75
C ASN A 129 -3.56 9.12 16.48
N ALA A 130 -2.78 8.04 16.62
CA ALA A 130 -2.23 7.33 15.47
C ALA A 130 -3.35 6.75 14.59
N ASP A 131 -4.33 6.07 15.20
CA ASP A 131 -5.48 5.51 14.51
C ASP A 131 -6.32 6.58 13.80
N ALA A 132 -6.64 7.67 14.49
CA ALA A 132 -7.34 8.81 13.90
C ALA A 132 -6.56 9.39 12.71
N GLY A 133 -5.25 9.55 12.83
CA GLY A 133 -4.39 10.03 11.74
C GLY A 133 -4.45 9.13 10.51
N MET A 134 -4.50 7.81 10.71
CA MET A 134 -4.55 6.84 9.62
C MET A 134 -5.93 6.76 8.96
N ILE A 135 -7.01 6.90 9.75
CA ILE A 135 -8.39 6.99 9.25
C ILE A 135 -8.57 8.26 8.41
N PHE A 136 -8.22 9.43 8.93
CA PHE A 136 -8.46 10.70 8.24
C PHE A 136 -7.43 11.05 7.18
N GLY A 137 -6.20 10.53 7.30
CA GLY A 137 -5.12 10.80 6.37
C GLY A 137 -5.12 9.86 5.17
N ILE A 138 -5.01 8.55 5.41
CA ILE A 138 -4.84 7.53 4.36
C ILE A 138 -6.17 6.87 3.99
N GLY A 139 -7.20 7.02 4.83
CA GLY A 139 -8.49 6.38 4.62
C GLY A 139 -8.53 4.95 5.16
N PHE A 140 -7.80 4.66 6.24
CA PHE A 140 -7.96 3.36 6.92
C PHE A 140 -9.45 3.15 7.30
N PRO A 141 -10.00 1.93 7.17
CA PRO A 141 -11.45 1.73 7.28
C PRO A 141 -11.95 2.05 8.68
N SER A 142 -12.72 3.13 8.83
CA SER A 142 -13.14 3.65 10.15
C SER A 142 -14.00 2.67 10.94
N PHE A 143 -14.75 1.79 10.26
CA PHE A 143 -15.54 0.73 10.88
C PHE A 143 -14.68 -0.38 11.52
N ARG A 144 -13.35 -0.33 11.36
CA ARG A 144 -12.36 -1.20 12.00
C ARG A 144 -11.54 -0.48 13.09
N GLY A 145 -11.92 0.74 13.49
CA GLY A 145 -11.30 1.47 14.60
C GLY A 145 -9.94 2.13 14.31
N GLY A 146 -9.18 1.64 13.33
CA GLY A 146 -7.83 2.11 13.00
C GLY A 146 -6.84 0.94 12.96
N PRO A 147 -5.61 1.12 12.44
CA PRO A 147 -4.63 0.05 12.34
C PRO A 147 -4.25 -0.59 13.69
N LEU A 148 -4.05 0.20 14.75
CA LEU A 148 -3.66 -0.31 16.07
C LEU A 148 -4.84 -0.94 16.80
N ASN A 149 -6.01 -0.30 16.77
CA ASN A 149 -7.24 -0.89 17.28
C ASN A 149 -7.55 -2.24 16.62
N TRP A 150 -7.53 -2.29 15.28
CA TRP A 150 -7.77 -3.53 14.53
C TRP A 150 -6.76 -4.63 14.86
N ALA A 151 -5.48 -4.29 15.01
CA ALA A 151 -4.44 -5.26 15.36
C ALA A 151 -4.59 -5.82 16.78
N GLY A 152 -5.11 -5.03 17.72
CA GLY A 152 -5.34 -5.46 19.10
C GLY A 152 -6.57 -6.35 19.30
N GLU A 153 -7.48 -6.43 18.32
CA GLU A 153 -8.71 -7.24 18.36
C GLU A 153 -8.54 -8.66 17.76
N GLN A 154 -7.37 -8.98 17.20
CA GLN A 154 -7.05 -10.29 16.63
C GLN A 154 -6.50 -11.27 17.69
#